data_AF-A0A5B7D246-F1
#
_entry.id   AF-A0A5B7D246-F1
#
_cell.length_a   1.000
_cell.length_b   1.000
_cell.length_c   1.000
_cell.angle_alpha   90.00
_cell.angle_beta   90.00
_cell.angle_gamma   90.00
#
_symmetry.space_group_name_H-M   'P 1'
#
loop_
_entity.id
_entity.type
_entity.pdbx_description
1 polymer ?
#
loop_
_entity_poly.entity_id
_entity_poly.type
_entity_poly.pdbx_seq_one_letter_code
_entity_poly.pdbx_strand_id
1 'polypeptide(L)'
;MIHPWGAALLGILAAVISVCGYVYITPLLASRLRIHDTCGVHNLHGLPGILAAIAGAVAAALASEATYGISLYEIFPARVPVEGSPELARLQQKMPDLEGGSGLSGSSQALFQLLTLVVTLVISIAGGIVTGCILRLSPLSVLKTEELYEDEKWWVMEAEDDEGHKGSVTIPMADNGAR
;
A
#
# COMPACT_ATOMS: atom_id res chain seq x y z
N MET A 1 7.16 -20.45 6.27
CA MET A 1 6.04 -20.03 5.40
C MET A 1 5.02 -19.33 6.26
N ILE A 2 4.32 -18.31 5.76
CA ILE A 2 3.15 -17.77 6.46
C ILE A 2 2.08 -18.86 6.38
N HIS A 3 1.69 -19.40 7.53
CA HIS A 3 0.63 -20.41 7.59
C HIS A 3 -0.73 -19.79 7.25
N PRO A 4 -1.72 -20.56 6.77
CA PRO A 4 -3.04 -20.03 6.40
C PRO A 4 -3.71 -19.23 7.52
N TRP A 5 -3.58 -19.68 8.78
CA TRP A 5 -4.11 -18.95 9.93
C TRP A 5 -3.42 -17.60 10.13
N GLY A 6 -2.12 -17.51 9.84
CA GLY A 6 -1.35 -16.26 9.93
C GLY A 6 -1.76 -15.27 8.84
N ALA A 7 -2.04 -15.76 7.63
CA ALA A 7 -2.60 -14.94 6.55
C ALA A 7 -3.99 -14.39 6.92
N ALA A 8 -4.86 -15.23 7.48
CA ALA A 8 -6.17 -14.80 7.97
C ALA A 8 -6.05 -13.74 9.08
N LEU A 9 -5.13 -13.92 10.02
CA LEU A 9 -4.86 -12.95 11.08
C LEU A 9 -4.41 -11.60 10.53
N LEU A 10 -3.48 -11.58 9.58
CA LEU A 10 -3.03 -10.32 8.93
C LEU A 10 -4.18 -9.64 8.19
N GLY A 11 -5.07 -10.40 7.54
CA GLY A 11 -6.27 -9.85 6.91
C GLY A 11 -7.22 -9.18 7.90
N ILE A 12 -7.47 -9.82 9.05
CA ILE A 12 -8.30 -9.26 10.13
C ILE A 12 -7.67 -7.97 10.68
N LEU A 13 -6.36 -7.98 10.94
CA LEU A 13 -5.65 -6.79 11.43
C LEU A 13 -5.68 -5.64 10.42
N ALA A 14 -5.49 -5.94 9.13
CA ALA A 14 -5.60 -4.96 8.05
C ALA A 14 -7.01 -4.36 7.97
N ALA A 15 -8.06 -5.18 8.12
CA ALA A 15 -9.44 -4.71 8.14
C ALA A 15 -9.71 -3.77 9.33
N VAL A 16 -9.26 -4.12 10.53
CA VAL A 16 -9.38 -3.26 11.72
C VAL A 16 -8.65 -1.94 11.51
N ILE A 17 -7.40 -1.98 11.04
CA ILE A 17 -6.61 -0.77 10.75
C ILE A 17 -7.32 0.11 9.72
N SER A 18 -7.86 -0.47 8.65
CA SER A 18 -8.58 0.27 7.62
C SER A 18 -9.83 0.95 8.18
N VAL A 19 -10.69 0.22 8.89
CA VAL A 19 -11.91 0.78 9.49
C VAL A 19 -11.58 1.87 10.50
N CYS A 20 -10.62 1.66 11.40
CA CYS A 20 -10.15 2.69 12.31
C CYS A 20 -9.58 3.90 11.56
N GLY A 21 -8.91 3.68 10.43
CA GLY A 21 -8.42 4.72 9.56
C GLY A 21 -9.55 5.61 9.02
N TYR A 22 -10.60 5.00 8.49
CA TYR A 22 -11.77 5.76 8.01
C TYR A 22 -12.46 6.54 9.12
N VAL A 23 -12.64 5.94 10.30
CA VAL A 23 -13.37 6.56 11.42
C VAL A 23 -12.58 7.67 12.10
N TYR A 24 -11.25 7.52 12.25
CA TYR A 24 -10.45 8.41 13.08
C TYR A 24 -9.33 9.13 12.32
N ILE A 25 -8.68 8.48 11.37
CA ILE A 25 -7.50 9.04 10.68
C ILE A 25 -7.94 9.98 9.55
N THR A 26 -8.87 9.59 8.69
CA THR A 26 -9.42 10.48 7.65
C THR A 26 -9.89 11.83 8.20
N PRO A 27 -10.78 11.90 9.22
CA PRO A 27 -11.21 13.19 9.75
C PRO A 27 -10.06 13.98 10.39
N LEU A 28 -9.07 13.32 10.99
CA LEU A 28 -7.88 13.98 11.54
C LEU A 28 -7.01 14.59 10.42
N LEU A 29 -6.74 13.83 9.35
CA LEU A 29 -5.97 14.29 8.20
C LEU A 29 -6.64 15.48 7.51
N ALA A 30 -7.96 15.44 7.33
CA ALA A 30 -8.72 16.52 6.73
C ALA A 30 -8.70 17.78 7.61
N SER A 31 -9.08 17.66 8.89
CA SER A 31 -9.26 18.81 9.78
C SER A 31 -7.95 19.45 10.27
N ARG A 32 -6.87 18.66 10.44
CA ARG A 32 -5.60 19.15 11.02
C ARG A 32 -4.49 19.34 10.00
N LEU A 33 -4.46 18.51 8.97
CA LEU A 33 -3.40 18.54 7.95
C LEU A 33 -3.88 19.05 6.59
N ARG A 34 -5.19 19.29 6.42
CA ARG A 34 -5.82 19.71 5.16
C ARG A 34 -5.52 18.74 4.01
N ILE A 35 -5.43 17.45 4.33
CA ILE A 35 -5.26 16.38 3.36
C ILE A 35 -6.64 15.77 3.11
N HIS A 36 -7.20 16.05 1.93
CA HIS A 36 -8.46 15.47 1.49
C HIS A 36 -8.19 14.17 0.73
N ASP A 37 -8.65 13.07 1.31
CA ASP A 37 -8.55 11.73 0.74
C ASP A 37 -9.95 11.23 0.39
N THR A 38 -10.43 11.57 -0.81
CA THR A 38 -11.81 11.31 -1.28
C THR A 38 -12.25 9.87 -1.09
N CYS A 39 -11.39 8.89 -1.44
CA CYS A 39 -11.73 7.48 -1.37
C CYS A 39 -11.18 6.79 -0.10
N GLY A 40 -10.46 7.51 0.76
CA GLY A 40 -9.75 6.93 1.90
C GLY A 40 -8.63 5.97 1.48
N VAL A 41 -7.94 6.24 0.38
CA VAL A 41 -6.87 5.36 -0.13
C VAL A 41 -5.72 5.20 0.87
N HIS A 42 -5.51 6.19 1.75
CA HIS A 42 -4.57 6.06 2.86
C HIS A 42 -4.95 4.92 3.81
N ASN A 43 -6.24 4.75 4.10
CA ASN A 43 -6.71 3.74 5.04
C ASN A 43 -6.83 2.36 4.42
N LEU A 44 -7.18 2.29 3.12
CA LEU A 44 -7.35 1.02 2.42
C LEU A 44 -6.02 0.47 1.86
N HIS A 45 -5.15 1.34 1.34
CA HIS A 45 -3.90 0.93 0.70
C HIS A 45 -2.69 1.28 1.55
N GLY A 46 -2.60 2.52 2.05
CA GLY A 46 -1.42 3.02 2.76
C GLY A 46 -1.13 2.26 4.05
N LEU A 47 -2.03 2.33 5.03
CA LEU A 47 -1.84 1.71 6.36
C LEU A 47 -1.76 0.17 6.28
N PRO A 48 -2.65 -0.54 5.54
CA PRO A 48 -2.51 -1.98 5.34
C PRO A 48 -1.23 -2.36 4.59
N GLY A 49 -0.77 -1.54 3.64
CA GLY A 49 0.49 -1.73 2.95
C GLY A 49 1.70 -1.65 3.88
N ILE A 50 1.72 -0.69 4.81
CA ILE A 50 2.76 -0.58 5.84
C ILE A 50 2.75 -1.82 6.75
N LEU A 51 1.57 -2.26 7.20
CA LEU A 51 1.43 -3.50 7.98
C LEU A 51 2.00 -4.70 7.23
N ALA A 52 1.66 -4.86 5.95
CA ALA A 52 2.11 -5.96 5.11
C ALA A 52 3.63 -5.94 4.92
N ALA A 53 4.23 -4.77 4.70
CA ALA A 53 5.69 -4.63 4.58
C ALA A 53 6.42 -5.03 5.87
N ILE A 54 5.92 -4.61 7.03
CA ILE A 54 6.48 -5.00 8.34
C ILE A 54 6.33 -6.51 8.56
N ALA A 55 5.15 -7.07 8.30
CA ALA A 55 4.91 -8.50 8.41
C ALA A 55 5.82 -9.31 7.46
N GLY A 56 6.04 -8.81 6.24
CA GLY A 56 6.97 -9.38 5.26
C GLY A 56 8.42 -9.37 5.75
N ALA A 57 8.87 -8.29 6.37
CA ALA A 57 10.20 -8.23 6.99
C ALA A 57 10.35 -9.24 8.12
N VAL A 58 9.34 -9.37 9.00
CA VAL A 58 9.33 -10.40 10.06
C VAL A 58 9.36 -11.80 9.46
N ALA A 59 8.57 -12.05 8.42
CA ALA A 59 8.56 -13.34 7.73
C ALA A 59 9.93 -13.65 7.11
N ALA A 60 10.61 -12.66 6.51
CA ALA A 60 11.96 -12.81 5.96
C ALA A 60 13.00 -13.13 7.04
N ALA A 61 12.88 -12.51 8.22
CA ALA A 61 13.77 -12.76 9.36
C ALA A 61 13.67 -14.20 9.86
N LEU A 62 12.44 -14.72 9.96
CA LEU A 62 12.13 -16.04 10.50
C LEU A 62 12.24 -17.17 9.46
N ALA A 63 12.36 -16.82 8.17
CA ALA A 63 12.43 -17.80 7.11
C ALA A 63 13.72 -18.65 7.20
N SER A 64 13.54 -19.96 7.11
CA SER A 64 14.60 -20.97 7.21
C SER A 64 14.31 -22.16 6.28
N GLU A 65 15.35 -22.92 5.94
CA GLU A 65 15.20 -24.17 5.17
C GLU A 65 14.27 -25.17 5.88
N ALA A 66 14.22 -25.16 7.21
CA ALA A 66 13.31 -26.04 7.96
C ALA A 66 11.83 -25.75 7.68
N THR A 67 11.49 -24.49 7.39
CA THR A 67 10.09 -24.06 7.21
C THR A 67 9.71 -23.84 5.75
N TYR A 68 10.68 -23.61 4.86
CA TYR A 68 10.47 -23.34 3.44
C TYR A 68 11.10 -24.40 2.52
N GLY A 69 11.89 -25.33 3.05
CA GLY A 69 12.71 -26.23 2.25
C GLY A 69 13.66 -25.45 1.34
N ILE A 70 13.98 -26.05 0.19
CA ILE A 70 14.84 -25.43 -0.82
C ILE A 70 14.17 -24.23 -1.53
N SER A 71 12.83 -24.12 -1.50
CA SER A 71 12.10 -22.98 -2.07
C SER A 71 12.40 -21.64 -1.37
N LEU A 72 13.05 -21.69 -0.19
CA LEU A 72 13.60 -20.50 0.47
C LEU A 72 14.43 -19.64 -0.50
N TYR A 73 15.23 -20.31 -1.32
CA TYR A 73 16.19 -19.70 -2.22
C TYR A 73 15.55 -19.12 -3.49
N GLU A 74 14.37 -19.61 -3.88
CA GLU A 74 13.56 -19.01 -4.94
C GLU A 74 12.87 -17.74 -4.44
N ILE A 75 12.36 -17.76 -3.21
CA ILE A 75 11.62 -16.64 -2.60
C ILE A 75 12.59 -15.52 -2.16
N PHE A 76 13.77 -15.88 -1.67
CA PHE A 76 14.80 -14.94 -1.24
C PHE A 76 16.14 -15.22 -1.96
N PRO A 77 16.29 -14.84 -3.24
CA PRO A 77 17.50 -15.12 -4.03
C PRO A 77 18.79 -14.56 -3.41
N ALA A 78 18.72 -13.41 -2.74
CA ALA A 78 19.89 -12.82 -2.07
C ALA A 78 20.41 -13.66 -0.89
N ARG A 79 19.62 -14.64 -0.41
CA ARG A 79 20.02 -15.60 0.63
C ARG A 79 20.68 -16.85 0.07
N VAL A 80 20.73 -17.03 -1.25
CA VAL A 80 21.45 -18.15 -1.87
C VAL A 80 22.93 -18.07 -1.45
N PRO A 81 23.55 -19.19 -1.04
CA PRO A 81 24.96 -19.19 -0.66
C PRO A 81 25.84 -18.66 -1.79
N VAL A 82 26.99 -18.12 -1.41
CA VAL A 82 27.94 -17.53 -2.37
C VAL A 82 28.47 -18.57 -3.36
N GLU A 83 28.79 -18.09 -4.57
CA GLU A 83 29.34 -18.92 -5.64
C GLU A 83 30.58 -19.71 -5.17
N GLY A 84 30.66 -20.99 -5.55
CA GLY A 84 31.73 -21.90 -5.14
C GLY A 84 31.67 -22.41 -3.69
N SER A 85 30.65 -22.05 -2.91
CA SER A 85 30.49 -22.59 -1.55
C SER A 85 30.04 -24.06 -1.55
N PRO A 86 30.44 -24.87 -0.55
CA PRO A 86 29.96 -26.25 -0.41
C PRO A 86 28.43 -26.35 -0.25
N GLU A 87 27.83 -25.33 0.37
CA GLU A 87 26.39 -25.24 0.56
C GLU A 87 25.66 -25.03 -0.77
N LEU A 88 26.18 -24.16 -1.64
CA LEU A 88 25.64 -23.98 -2.99
C LEU A 88 25.72 -25.28 -3.80
N ALA A 89 26.86 -25.99 -3.76
CA ALA A 89 27.01 -27.27 -4.46
C ALA A 89 25.97 -28.31 -4.01
N ARG A 90 25.64 -28.34 -2.71
CA ARG A 90 24.56 -29.19 -2.17
C ARG A 90 23.19 -28.79 -2.74
N LEU A 91 22.93 -27.49 -2.86
CA LEU A 91 21.66 -26.99 -3.40
C LEU A 91 21.54 -27.25 -4.90
N GLN A 92 22.62 -27.07 -5.66
CA GLN A 92 22.67 -27.31 -7.10
C GLN A 92 22.40 -28.77 -7.48
N GLN A 93 22.72 -29.73 -6.60
CA GLN A 93 22.31 -31.13 -6.79
C GLN A 93 20.78 -31.31 -6.87
N LYS A 94 20.01 -30.43 -6.21
CA LYS A 94 18.54 -30.44 -6.23
C LYS A 94 17.95 -29.39 -7.17
N MET A 95 18.70 -28.33 -7.45
CA MET A 95 18.31 -27.19 -8.28
C MET A 95 19.47 -26.83 -9.23
N PRO A 96 19.62 -27.53 -10.37
CA PRO A 96 20.80 -27.43 -11.23
C PRO A 96 21.06 -26.00 -11.76
N ASP A 97 19.99 -25.24 -11.96
CA ASP A 97 20.03 -23.88 -12.50
C ASP A 97 20.21 -22.79 -11.42
N LEU A 98 20.46 -23.19 -10.15
CA LEU A 98 20.63 -22.23 -9.05
C LEU A 98 22.00 -21.55 -9.11
N GLU A 99 21.99 -20.26 -9.41
CA GLU A 99 23.18 -19.39 -9.39
C GLU A 99 23.53 -18.93 -7.97
N GLY A 100 24.81 -18.75 -7.66
CA GLY A 100 25.25 -18.24 -6.37
C GLY A 100 24.70 -16.84 -6.05
N GLY A 101 24.30 -16.64 -4.81
CA GLY A 101 23.77 -15.36 -4.32
C GLY A 101 24.70 -14.64 -3.36
N SER A 102 24.14 -13.69 -2.62
CA SER A 102 24.90 -12.88 -1.65
C SER A 102 25.06 -13.54 -0.27
N GLY A 103 24.49 -14.72 -0.04
CA GLY A 103 24.58 -15.45 1.23
C GLY A 103 23.97 -14.70 2.41
N LEU A 104 22.96 -13.85 2.19
CA LEU A 104 22.38 -13.04 3.25
C LEU A 104 21.72 -13.89 4.34
N SER A 105 21.91 -13.47 5.59
CA SER A 105 21.15 -14.00 6.72
C SER A 105 19.68 -13.53 6.66
N GLY A 106 18.80 -14.24 7.40
CA GLY A 106 17.40 -13.82 7.52
C GLY A 106 17.25 -12.40 8.09
N SER A 107 18.06 -12.03 9.10
CA SER A 107 18.02 -10.69 9.68
C SER A 107 18.45 -9.61 8.69
N SER A 108 19.49 -9.87 7.88
CA SER A 108 19.92 -8.94 6.83
C SER A 108 18.83 -8.80 5.77
N GLN A 109 18.21 -9.90 5.34
CA GLN A 109 17.09 -9.86 4.39
C GLN A 109 15.92 -9.03 4.93
N ALA A 110 15.58 -9.19 6.22
CA ALA A 110 14.53 -8.42 6.88
C ALA A 110 14.85 -6.93 6.95
N LEU A 111 16.10 -6.58 7.24
CA LEU A 111 16.56 -5.19 7.24
C LEU A 111 16.39 -4.57 5.84
N PHE A 112 16.76 -5.28 4.78
CA PHE A 112 16.55 -4.79 3.42
C PHE A 112 15.07 -4.59 3.09
N GLN A 113 14.17 -5.48 3.52
CA GLN A 113 12.72 -5.29 3.34
C GLN A 113 12.21 -4.00 4.02
N LEU A 114 12.69 -3.70 5.24
CA LEU A 114 12.34 -2.46 5.95
C LEU A 114 12.94 -1.22 5.28
N LEU A 115 14.18 -1.31 4.78
CA LEU A 115 14.78 -0.22 4.00
C LEU A 115 14.00 0.05 2.72
N THR A 116 13.54 -1.00 2.03
CA THR A 116 12.68 -0.86 0.85
C THR A 116 11.39 -0.12 1.20
N LEU A 117 10.74 -0.43 2.33
CA LEU A 117 9.57 0.32 2.79
C LEU A 117 9.88 1.82 2.94
N VAL A 118 10.98 2.18 3.58
CA VAL A 118 11.40 3.58 3.75
C VAL A 118 11.64 4.25 2.40
N VAL A 119 12.36 3.58 1.49
CA VAL A 119 12.63 4.10 0.14
C VAL A 119 11.32 4.30 -0.63
N THR A 120 10.39 3.35 -0.58
CA THR A 120 9.06 3.46 -1.21
C THR A 120 8.26 4.65 -0.68
N LEU A 121 8.27 4.88 0.64
CA LEU A 121 7.61 6.04 1.25
C LEU A 121 8.24 7.35 0.77
N VAL A 122 9.57 7.45 0.73
CA VAL A 122 10.28 8.64 0.24
C VAL A 122 9.93 8.92 -1.22
N ILE A 123 10.00 7.91 -2.09
CA ILE A 123 9.70 8.05 -3.52
C ILE A 123 8.24 8.45 -3.74
N SER A 124 7.29 7.79 -3.06
CA SER A 124 5.87 8.08 -3.24
C SER A 124 5.47 9.47 -2.73
N ILE A 125 6.00 9.91 -1.59
CA ILE A 125 5.75 11.25 -1.05
C ILE A 125 6.38 12.32 -1.96
N ALA A 126 7.66 12.19 -2.29
CA ALA A 126 8.35 13.17 -3.13
C ALA A 126 7.73 13.24 -4.53
N GLY A 127 7.47 12.08 -5.15
CA GLY A 127 6.80 11.98 -6.43
C GLY A 127 5.41 12.61 -6.40
N GLY A 128 4.60 12.29 -5.39
CA GLY A 128 3.26 12.86 -5.22
C GLY A 128 3.27 14.39 -5.05
N ILE A 129 4.21 14.93 -4.28
CA ILE A 129 4.38 16.39 -4.12
C ILE A 129 4.76 17.04 -5.46
N VAL A 130 5.74 16.48 -6.18
CA VAL A 130 6.17 17.00 -7.49
C VAL A 130 5.00 16.97 -8.47
N THR A 131 4.30 15.84 -8.59
CA THR A 131 3.11 15.72 -9.44
C THR A 131 2.04 16.74 -9.04
N GLY A 132 1.75 16.88 -7.75
CA GLY A 132 0.78 17.86 -7.25
C GLY A 132 1.16 19.30 -7.58
N CYS A 133 2.44 19.65 -7.50
CA CYS A 133 2.95 20.97 -7.90
C CYS A 133 2.78 21.22 -9.41
N ILE A 134 3.07 20.21 -10.24
CA ILE A 134 2.88 20.30 -11.71
C ILE A 134 1.41 20.49 -12.05
N LEU A 135 0.50 19.74 -11.42
CA LEU A 135 -0.95 19.85 -11.66
C LEU A 135 -1.54 21.20 -11.26
N ARG A 136 -0.84 21.98 -10.42
CA ARG A 136 -1.23 23.35 -10.07
C ARG A 136 -0.83 24.41 -11.11
N LEU A 137 -0.04 24.06 -12.11
CA LEU A 137 0.38 24.99 -13.17
C LEU A 137 -0.71 25.14 -14.23
N SER A 138 -0.89 26.35 -14.75
CA SER A 138 -1.73 26.59 -15.94
C SER A 138 -1.05 25.98 -17.18
N PRO A 139 -1.77 25.30 -18.09
CA PRO A 139 -3.24 25.15 -18.17
C PRO A 139 -3.84 23.92 -17.44
N LEU A 140 -3.06 23.19 -16.65
CA LEU A 140 -3.48 21.92 -16.03
C LEU A 140 -4.39 22.09 -14.81
N SER A 141 -4.38 23.25 -14.15
CA SER A 141 -5.28 23.57 -13.04
C SER A 141 -6.70 23.88 -13.56
N VAL A 142 -7.45 22.83 -13.91
CA VAL A 142 -8.73 22.97 -14.62
C VAL A 142 -9.94 23.14 -13.71
N LEU A 143 -9.93 22.57 -12.49
CA LEU A 143 -11.10 22.51 -11.60
C LEU A 143 -11.03 23.55 -10.48
N LYS A 144 -12.16 24.24 -10.26
CA LYS A 144 -12.41 25.05 -9.07
C LYS A 144 -13.10 24.20 -7.99
N THR A 145 -13.07 24.68 -6.75
CA THR A 145 -13.60 23.94 -5.60
C THR A 145 -15.10 23.68 -5.72
N GLU A 146 -15.86 24.64 -6.24
CA GLU A 146 -17.31 24.54 -6.47
C GLU A 146 -17.71 23.55 -7.57
N GLU A 147 -16.76 23.11 -8.39
CA GLU A 147 -16.98 22.13 -9.47
C GLU A 147 -16.52 20.72 -9.06
N LEU A 148 -16.02 20.55 -7.83
CA LEU A 148 -15.56 19.24 -7.36
C LEU A 148 -16.76 18.32 -7.14
N TYR A 149 -16.64 17.09 -7.63
CA TYR A 149 -17.65 16.03 -7.52
C TYR A 149 -18.94 16.29 -8.31
N GLU A 150 -18.94 17.30 -9.19
CA GLU A 150 -20.05 17.62 -10.09
C GLU A 150 -19.77 17.11 -11.51
N ASP A 151 -20.70 16.32 -12.05
CA ASP A 151 -20.56 15.72 -13.38
C ASP A 151 -20.85 16.71 -14.51
N GLU A 152 -21.64 17.76 -14.25
CA GLU A 152 -22.12 18.74 -15.26
C GLU A 152 -21.00 19.38 -16.08
N LYS A 153 -19.81 19.54 -15.50
CA LYS A 153 -18.67 20.14 -16.20
C LYS A 153 -18.16 19.27 -17.37
N TRP A 154 -18.29 17.95 -17.26
CA TRP A 154 -17.70 16.98 -18.19
C TRP A 154 -18.75 16.22 -18.98
N TRP A 155 -19.99 16.19 -18.50
CA TRP A 155 -21.08 15.41 -19.07
C TRP A 155 -22.26 16.29 -19.45
N VAL A 156 -22.96 15.89 -20.51
CA VAL A 156 -24.28 16.46 -20.82
C VAL A 156 -25.28 15.81 -19.89
N MET A 157 -25.90 16.61 -19.02
CA MET A 157 -26.89 16.11 -18.07
C MET A 157 -28.19 15.76 -18.78
N GLU A 158 -28.84 14.68 -18.34
CA GLU A 158 -30.21 14.39 -18.75
C GLU A 158 -31.12 15.53 -18.26
N ALA A 159 -32.06 15.96 -19.09
CA ALA A 159 -33.05 16.94 -18.66
C ALA A 159 -33.86 16.30 -17.52
N GLU A 160 -33.93 16.95 -16.36
CA GLU A 160 -34.78 16.49 -15.26
C GLU A 160 -36.23 16.53 -15.73
N ASP A 161 -36.84 15.35 -15.93
CA ASP A 161 -38.29 15.26 -16.06
C ASP A 161 -38.89 15.66 -14.71
N ASP A 162 -39.62 16.76 -14.71
CA ASP A 162 -40.21 17.46 -13.57
C ASP A 162 -41.37 16.64 -12.94
N GLU A 163 -41.14 15.38 -12.57
CA GLU A 163 -42.08 14.53 -11.84
C GLU A 163 -41.71 14.47 -10.35
N GLY A 164 -41.97 15.57 -9.64
CA GLY A 164 -42.57 15.54 -8.30
C GLY A 164 -42.00 14.61 -7.23
N HIS A 165 -40.71 14.30 -7.20
CA HIS A 165 -40.12 13.51 -6.12
C HIS A 165 -39.93 14.36 -4.86
N LYS A 166 -41.03 14.59 -4.12
CA LYS A 166 -41.01 15.13 -2.75
C LYS A 166 -40.38 14.11 -1.81
N GLY A 167 -39.05 14.09 -1.76
CA GLY A 167 -38.34 13.15 -0.91
C GLY A 167 -36.83 13.22 -1.01
N SER A 168 -36.22 14.41 -1.12
CA SER A 168 -34.79 14.53 -0.82
C SER A 168 -34.58 14.24 0.66
N VAL A 169 -34.20 13.00 0.97
CA VAL A 169 -33.65 12.64 2.28
C VAL A 169 -32.33 13.39 2.37
N THR A 170 -32.34 14.50 3.10
CA THR A 170 -31.13 15.21 3.50
C THR A 170 -30.40 14.31 4.50
N ILE A 171 -29.51 13.45 4.00
CA ILE A 171 -28.52 12.80 4.85
C ILE A 171 -27.56 13.91 5.28
N PRO A 172 -27.42 14.19 6.58
CA PRO A 172 -26.45 15.17 7.04
C PRO A 172 -25.06 14.68 6.62
N MET A 173 -24.48 15.35 5.62
CA MET A 173 -23.06 15.20 5.34
C MET A 173 -22.32 15.65 6.60
N ALA A 174 -21.48 14.78 7.14
CA ALA A 174 -20.55 15.18 8.18
C ALA A 174 -19.78 16.40 7.65
N ASP A 175 -19.69 17.46 8.45
CA ASP A 175 -18.90 18.63 8.12
C ASP A 175 -17.44 18.18 7.95
N ASN A 176 -17.01 18.05 6.70
CA ASN A 176 -15.66 17.63 6.34
C ASN A 176 -14.65 18.80 6.44
N GLY A 177 -15.03 19.92 7.06
CA GLY A 177 -14.13 21.03 7.35
C GLY A 177 -13.64 21.79 6.12
N ALA A 178 -14.33 21.65 4.98
CA ALA A 178 -14.05 22.43 3.78
C ALA A 178 -14.63 23.85 3.95
N ARG A 179 -13.82 24.75 4.51
CA ARG A 179 -13.95 26.20 4.36
C ARG A 179 -12.64 26.77 3.81
#